data_AF-A0A183JAK7-F1
#
_entry.id   AF-A0A183JAK7-F1
#
_cell.length_a   1.000
_cell.length_b   1.000
_cell.length_c   1.000
_cell.angle_alpha   90.00
_cell.angle_beta   90.00
_cell.angle_gamma   90.00
#
_symmetry.space_group_name_H-M   'P 1'
#
loop_
_entity.id
_entity.type
_entity.pdbx_description
1 polymer ?
#
loop_
_entity_poly.entity_id
_entity_poly.type
_entity_poly.pdbx_seq_one_letter_code
_entity_poly.pdbx_strand_id
1 'polypeptide(L)'
;LLRIKESNQLQWRSTELSRHGESAGTLKARLFLSHGPSTPSRTFVQFQAADVTFSGLDVALNSRDYRLSLLRKRIVSGKYVCEPEVR
;
A
#
# COMPACT_ATOMS: atom_id res chain seq x y z
N LEU A 1 5.88 13.20 -1.03
CA LEU A 1 6.58 14.01 0.01
C LEU A 1 7.26 13.08 1.00
N LEU A 2 8.55 13.28 1.28
CA LEU A 2 9.34 12.52 2.25
C LEU A 2 9.20 13.14 3.65
N ARG A 3 8.93 12.35 4.69
CA ARG A 3 8.92 12.82 6.08
C ARG A 3 9.64 11.82 6.98
N ILE A 4 10.43 12.34 7.92
CA ILE A 4 11.01 11.57 9.03
C ILE A 4 10.09 11.78 10.23
N LYS A 5 9.61 10.68 10.83
CA LYS A 5 8.78 10.73 12.06
C LYS A 5 9.67 10.72 13.31
N GLU A 6 9.09 11.11 14.44
CA GLU A 6 9.67 10.96 15.79
C GLU A 6 10.12 9.52 16.09
N SER A 7 9.57 8.53 15.38
CA SER A 7 9.92 7.11 15.48
C SER A 7 11.15 6.67 14.67
N ASN A 8 12.00 7.58 14.18
CA ASN A 8 13.15 7.27 13.31
C ASN A 8 12.77 6.48 12.03
N GLN A 9 11.57 6.74 11.51
CA GLN A 9 11.05 6.07 10.32
C GLN A 9 10.96 7.04 9.15
N LEU A 10 11.33 6.54 7.98
CA LEU A 10 11.18 7.25 6.72
C LEU A 10 9.87 6.86 6.05
N GLN A 11 9.04 7.85 5.72
CA GLN A 11 7.77 7.62 5.05
C GLN A 11 7.69 8.35 3.73
N TRP A 12 7.29 7.61 2.69
CA TRP A 12 6.82 8.16 1.43
C TRP A 12 5.31 7.99 1.32
N ARG A 13 4.66 8.95 0.68
CA ARG A 13 3.25 8.87 0.30
C ARG A 13 3.15 9.23 -1.18
N SER A 14 2.65 8.29 -1.98
CA SER A 14 2.12 8.53 -3.31
C SER A 14 0.60 8.64 -3.22
N THR A 15 0.00 9.50 -4.05
CA THR A 15 -1.45 9.75 -4.04
C THR A 15 -2.22 8.72 -4.85
N GLU A 16 -1.65 8.26 -5.97
CA GLU A 16 -2.29 7.26 -6.83
C GLU A 16 -1.22 6.50 -7.62
N LEU A 17 -1.47 5.21 -7.84
CA LEU A 17 -0.76 4.39 -8.82
C LEU A 17 -1.84 3.75 -9.68
N SER A 18 -1.85 4.06 -10.97
CA SER A 18 -2.89 3.59 -11.90
C SER A 18 -2.28 2.91 -13.11
N ARG A 19 -3.07 2.02 -13.73
CA ARG A 19 -2.68 1.27 -14.92
C ARG A 19 -2.51 2.15 -16.17
N HIS A 20 -3.15 3.32 -16.14
CA HIS A 20 -3.21 4.26 -17.24
C HIS A 20 -2.19 5.41 -17.08
N GLY A 21 -1.32 5.34 -16.05
CA GLY A 21 -0.23 6.28 -15.79
C GLY A 21 1.08 5.57 -15.46
N GLU A 22 1.99 6.27 -14.77
CA GLU A 22 3.24 5.65 -14.27
C GLU A 22 2.92 4.62 -13.18
N SER A 23 3.01 3.34 -13.54
CA SER A 23 2.73 2.20 -12.66
C SER A 23 3.99 1.59 -12.02
N ALA A 24 5.17 2.13 -12.36
CA ALA A 24 6.46 1.71 -11.85
C ALA A 24 7.31 2.92 -11.48
N GLY A 25 8.22 2.75 -10.53
CA GLY A 25 9.10 3.81 -10.09
C GLY A 25 10.10 3.36 -9.03
N THR A 26 10.91 4.29 -8.55
CA THR A 26 11.91 4.04 -7.51
C THR A 26 11.85 5.10 -6.43
N LEU A 27 11.88 4.68 -5.17
CA LEU A 27 12.02 5.57 -4.02
C LEU A 27 13.48 5.55 -3.57
N LYS A 28 14.13 6.72 -3.58
CA LYS A 28 15.52 6.89 -3.13
C LYS A 28 15.56 7.90 -1.99
N ALA A 29 16.44 7.66 -1.02
CA ALA A 29 16.79 8.61 0.02
C ALA A 29 18.27 8.50 0.37
N ARG A 30 18.84 9.62 0.79
CA ARG A 30 20.17 9.68 1.40
C ARG A 30 19.99 10.22 2.81
N LEU A 31 20.54 9.52 3.79
CA LEU A 31 20.44 9.88 5.20
C LEU A 31 21.84 10.26 5.71
N PHE A 32 21.91 11.35 6.47
CA PHE A 32 23.09 11.71 7.25
C PHE A 32 22.87 11.26 8.69
N LEU A 33 23.73 10.39 9.18
CA LEU A 33 23.63 9.81 10.52
C LEU A 33 24.65 10.49 11.42
N SER A 34 24.24 10.88 12.63
CA SER A 34 25.16 11.35 13.67
C SER A 34 25.99 10.20 14.26
N HIS A 35 25.38 9.02 14.38
CA HIS A 35 26.03 7.77 14.78
C HIS A 35 25.65 6.67 13.79
N GLY A 36 26.63 6.09 13.11
CA GLY A 36 26.44 5.04 12.11
C GLY A 36 27.35 3.83 12.38
N PRO A 37 27.17 2.72 11.63
CA PRO A 37 26.18 2.51 10.56
C PRO A 37 24.75 2.23 11.08
N SER A 38 23.73 2.47 10.25
CA SER A 38 22.36 2.06 10.58
C SER A 38 22.12 0.58 10.25
N THR A 39 21.26 -0.08 11.02
CA THR A 39 20.80 -1.44 10.72
C THR A 39 19.72 -1.42 9.64
N PRO A 40 19.86 -2.21 8.55
CA PRO A 40 18.78 -2.37 7.58
C PRO A 40 17.49 -2.87 8.26
N SER A 41 16.35 -2.31 7.87
CA SER A 41 15.05 -2.66 8.46
C SER A 41 14.02 -2.96 7.37
N ARG A 42 12.96 -3.67 7.76
CA ARG A 42 11.84 -4.02 6.87
C ARG A 42 11.16 -2.77 6.34
N THR A 43 10.83 -2.82 5.05
CA THR A 43 9.95 -1.82 4.44
C THR A 43 8.52 -2.29 4.50
N PHE A 44 7.61 -1.44 4.96
CA PHE A 44 6.18 -1.71 5.03
C PHE A 44 5.46 -0.90 3.95
N VAL A 45 4.53 -1.54 3.22
CA VAL A 45 3.73 -0.87 2.19
C VAL A 45 2.27 -0.90 2.58
N GLN A 46 1.61 0.25 2.44
CA GLN A 46 0.18 0.38 2.65
C GLN A 46 -0.48 0.92 1.39
N PHE A 47 -1.57 0.29 0.96
CA PHE A 47 -2.36 0.72 -0.19
C PHE A 47 -3.83 0.36 -0.02
N GLN A 48 -4.69 1.06 -0.76
CA GLN A 48 -6.10 0.73 -0.88
C GLN A 48 -6.55 0.90 -2.32
N ALA A 49 -7.53 0.11 -2.74
CA ALA A 49 -8.16 0.24 -4.04
C ALA A 49 -9.67 0.05 -3.90
N ALA A 50 -10.45 0.99 -4.43
CA ALA A 50 -11.91 0.91 -4.44
C ALA A 50 -12.40 0.13 -5.67
N ASP A 51 -13.62 -0.40 -5.56
CA ASP A 51 -14.38 -1.03 -6.65
C ASP A 51 -13.67 -2.24 -7.30
N VAL A 52 -12.86 -2.95 -6.53
CA VAL A 52 -12.09 -4.12 -6.98
C VAL A 52 -12.03 -5.21 -5.91
N THR A 53 -11.87 -6.47 -6.35
CA THR A 53 -11.58 -7.64 -5.50
C THR A 53 -10.39 -8.40 -6.08
N PHE A 54 -9.59 -9.04 -5.22
CA PHE A 54 -8.52 -9.94 -5.68
C PHE A 54 -9.06 -11.30 -6.13
N SER A 55 -10.11 -11.78 -5.47
CA SER A 55 -10.69 -13.10 -5.71
C SER A 55 -11.58 -13.16 -6.95
N GLY A 56 -11.94 -12.01 -7.53
CA GLY A 56 -12.95 -11.93 -8.59
C GLY A 56 -14.37 -12.32 -8.15
N LEU A 57 -14.58 -12.60 -6.85
CA LEU A 57 -15.89 -12.99 -6.34
C LEU A 57 -16.91 -11.87 -6.47
N ASP A 58 -18.14 -12.29 -6.74
CA ASP A 58 -19.31 -11.43 -6.80
C ASP A 58 -20.46 -12.00 -5.97
N VAL A 59 -21.38 -11.12 -5.57
CA VAL A 59 -22.56 -11.48 -4.78
C VAL A 59 -23.80 -11.05 -5.54
N ALA A 60 -24.66 -12.01 -5.84
CA ALA A 60 -25.97 -11.78 -6.44
C ALA A 60 -27.07 -12.21 -5.47
N LEU A 61 -28.16 -11.46 -5.46
CA LEU A 61 -29.35 -11.78 -4.67
C LEU A 61 -30.36 -12.51 -5.57
N ASN A 62 -30.80 -13.68 -5.13
CA ASN A 62 -31.79 -14.50 -5.84
C ASN A 62 -33.15 -14.43 -5.12
N SER A 63 -33.75 -13.24 -5.09
CA SER A 63 -35.11 -13.01 -4.59
C SER A 63 -35.74 -11.84 -5.34
N ARG A 64 -37.07 -11.86 -5.45
CA ARG A 64 -37.86 -10.81 -6.12
C ARG A 64 -38.29 -9.69 -5.18
N ASP A 65 -38.29 -9.95 -3.87
CA ASP A 65 -38.82 -9.02 -2.86
C ASP A 65 -37.75 -8.11 -2.26
N TYR A 66 -36.47 -8.40 -2.55
CA TYR A 66 -35.34 -7.64 -2.06
C TYR A 66 -34.50 -7.11 -3.22
N ARG A 67 -33.87 -5.97 -2.99
CA ARG A 67 -32.89 -5.39 -3.91
C ARG A 67 -31.61 -5.08 -3.17
N LEU A 68 -30.48 -5.50 -3.74
CA LEU A 68 -29.17 -5.04 -3.31
C LEU A 68 -28.95 -3.62 -3.87
N SER A 69 -28.97 -2.61 -3.01
CA SER A 69 -28.82 -1.20 -3.42
C SER A 69 -27.37 -0.82 -3.69
N LEU A 70 -26.43 -1.40 -2.94
CA LEU A 70 -25.00 -1.15 -3.09
C LEU A 70 -24.20 -2.39 -2.70
N LEU A 71 -23.28 -2.79 -3.57
CA LEU A 71 -22.25 -3.76 -3.25
C LEU A 71 -20.89 -3.06 -3.24
N ARG A 72 -20.40 -2.69 -2.06
CA ARG A 72 -19.12 -2.00 -1.93
C ARG A 72 -17.97 -3.02 -1.94
N LYS A 73 -17.14 -2.96 -2.98
CA LYS A 73 -15.90 -3.76 -3.08
C LYS A 73 -14.71 -2.85 -2.81
N ARG A 74 -13.78 -3.30 -1.96
CA ARG A 74 -12.55 -2.55 -1.67
C ARG A 74 -11.47 -3.50 -1.18
N ILE A 75 -10.24 -3.22 -1.59
CA ILE A 75 -9.03 -3.83 -1.07
C ILE A 75 -8.34 -2.83 -0.15
N VAL A 76 -7.88 -3.31 1.01
CA VAL A 76 -6.95 -2.60 1.89
C VAL A 76 -5.80 -3.57 2.14
N SER A 77 -4.57 -3.09 2.00
CA SER A 77 -3.38 -3.89 2.26
C SER A 77 -3.36 -4.43 3.69
N GLY A 78 -3.11 -5.73 3.85
CA GLY A 78 -2.74 -6.33 5.12
C GLY A 78 -1.25 -6.07 5.45
N LYS A 79 -0.59 -7.06 6.06
CA LYS A 79 0.86 -7.01 6.28
C LYS A 79 1.60 -7.24 4.95
N TYR A 80 1.92 -6.16 4.26
CA TYR A 80 2.75 -6.19 3.05
C TYR A 80 4.13 -5.63 3.37
N VAL A 81 5.15 -6.51 3.35
CA VAL A 81 6.51 -6.20 3.80
C VAL A 81 7.55 -6.66 2.80
N CYS A 82 8.66 -5.92 2.74
CA CYS A 82 9.87 -6.30 2.03
C CYS A 82 11.02 -6.38 3.03
N GLU A 83 11.72 -7.51 3.04
CA GLU A 83 12.94 -7.69 3.84
C GLU A 83 14.11 -6.96 3.18
N PRO A 84 15.01 -6.34 3.95
CA PRO A 84 16.21 -5.74 3.38
C PRO A 84 17.14 -6.84 2.84
N GLU A 85 17.76 -6.60 1.69
CA GLU A 85 18.92 -7.40 1.27
C GLU A 85 20.07 -7.14 2.24
N VAL A 86 20.46 -8.17 3.00
CA VAL A 86 21.70 -8.15 3.80
C VAL A 86 22.80 -8.71 2.90
N ARG A 87 23.70 -7.85 2.44
CA ARG A 87 24.93 -8.24 1.73
C ARG A 87 26.12 -8.23 2.66
#